data_AF-A0A2V6DCS5-F1
#
_entry.id   AF-A0A2V6DCS5-F1
#
_cell.length_a   1.000
_cell.length_b   1.000
_cell.length_c   1.000
_cell.angle_alpha   90.00
_cell.angle_beta   90.00
_cell.angle_gamma   90.00
#
_symmetry.space_group_name_H-M   'P 1'
#
loop_
_entity.id
_entity.type
_entity.pdbx_description
1 polymer ?
#
loop_
_entity_poly.entity_id
_entity_poly.type
_entity_poly.pdbx_seq_one_letter_code
_entity_poly.pdbx_strand_id
1 'polypeptide(L)'
;MKTTYLLPFYLVLTCSLRAEVPRAELTAESSSGSLSLDEATRIALANNPAIKEAEGRWSAAKERITQATAWDDLKVSGDSRVRRFV
;
A
#
# COMPACT_ATOMS: atom_id res chain seq x y z
N MET A 1 -17.94 26.72 -27.39
CA MET A 1 -17.64 26.46 -25.96
C MET A 1 -17.36 24.97 -25.78
N LYS A 2 -16.10 24.54 -25.63
CA LYS A 2 -15.69 23.20 -25.12
C LYS A 2 -14.17 23.00 -25.22
N THR A 3 -13.38 23.75 -24.46
CA THR A 3 -11.94 23.45 -24.26
C THR A 3 -11.44 23.78 -22.84
N THR A 4 -12.32 24.26 -21.95
CA THR A 4 -11.94 24.70 -20.60
C THR A 4 -11.60 23.54 -19.64
N TYR A 5 -11.97 22.30 -19.98
CA TYR A 5 -11.69 21.12 -19.15
C TYR A 5 -10.35 20.43 -19.47
N LEU A 6 -9.69 20.79 -20.58
CA LEU A 6 -8.40 20.19 -20.94
C LEU A 6 -7.27 20.71 -20.03
N LEU A 7 -7.32 21.99 -19.67
CA LEU A 7 -6.32 22.65 -18.83
C LEU A 7 -6.21 22.04 -17.42
N PRO A 8 -7.30 21.83 -16.65
CA PRO A 8 -7.20 21.15 -15.36
C PRO A 8 -6.81 19.67 -15.51
N PHE A 9 -7.20 19.01 -16.61
CA PHE A 9 -6.84 17.62 -16.85
C PHE A 9 -5.32 17.43 -17.05
N TYR A 10 -4.68 18.26 -17.87
CA TYR A 10 -3.22 18.24 -18.04
C TYR A 10 -2.48 18.65 -16.76
N LEU A 11 -3.04 19.56 -15.96
CA LEU A 11 -2.47 19.97 -14.69
C LEU A 11 -2.47 18.82 -13.67
N VAL A 12 -3.56 18.04 -13.58
CA VAL A 12 -3.61 16.86 -12.71
C VAL A 12 -2.66 15.77 -13.20
N LEU A 13 -2.63 15.51 -14.52
CA LEU A 13 -1.75 14.51 -15.12
C LEU A 13 -0.25 14.80 -14.86
N THR A 14 0.16 16.06 -15.03
CA THR A 14 1.54 16.48 -14.75
C THR A 14 1.88 16.48 -13.26
N CYS A 15 0.90 16.74 -12.38
CA CYS A 15 1.08 16.64 -10.93
C CYS A 15 1.28 15.20 -10.45
N SER A 16 0.50 14.25 -10.99
CA SER A 16 0.66 12.81 -10.71
C SER A 16 2.00 12.28 -11.21
N LEU A 17 2.46 12.70 -12.40
CA LEU A 17 3.78 12.34 -12.93
C LEU A 17 4.93 12.94 -12.11
N ARG A 18 4.75 14.16 -11.56
CA ARG A 18 5.75 14.81 -10.71
C ARG A 18 5.86 14.19 -9.31
N ALA A 19 4.79 13.57 -8.80
CA ALA A 19 4.81 12.90 -7.50
C ALA A 19 5.72 11.65 -7.49
N GLU A 20 5.99 11.04 -8.65
CA GLU A 20 6.93 9.92 -8.78
C GLU A 20 8.37 10.32 -9.16
N VAL A 21 8.63 11.61 -9.44
CA VAL A 21 10.01 12.08 -9.63
C VAL A 21 10.57 12.45 -8.27
N PRO A 22 11.52 11.67 -7.70
CA PRO A 22 12.20 12.11 -6.50
C PRO A 22 12.91 13.42 -6.82
N ARG A 23 12.59 14.46 -6.04
CA ARG A 23 13.28 15.75 -6.04
C ARG A 23 14.72 15.55 -5.58
N ALA A 24 15.56 15.05 -6.46
CA ALA A 24 17.01 15.01 -6.31
C ALA A 24 17.61 16.14 -7.16
N GLU A 25 17.31 17.38 -6.79
CA GLU A 25 18.09 18.51 -7.26
C GLU A 25 19.27 18.72 -6.31
N LEU A 26 20.46 18.50 -6.89
CA LEU A 26 21.66 19.33 -6.67
C LEU A 26 22.54 19.03 -5.45
N THR A 27 23.01 17.79 -5.34
CA THR A 27 24.38 17.50 -4.86
C THR A 27 24.87 16.19 -5.50
N ALA A 28 24.90 16.14 -6.82
CA ALA A 28 25.73 15.17 -7.53
C ALA A 28 26.97 15.89 -8.06
N GLU A 29 27.71 16.50 -7.14
CA GLU A 29 29.14 16.66 -7.33
C GLU A 29 29.70 15.25 -7.58
N SER A 30 30.08 15.01 -8.83
CA SER A 30 31.26 14.22 -9.17
C SER A 30 31.60 13.10 -8.18
N SER A 31 30.81 12.03 -8.19
CA SER A 31 31.29 10.74 -7.73
C SER A 31 30.95 9.72 -8.79
N SER A 32 31.93 9.52 -9.68
CA SER A 32 32.14 8.22 -10.31
C SER A 32 32.55 7.21 -9.22
N GLY A 33 31.72 7.04 -8.20
CA GLY A 33 31.88 6.12 -7.10
C GLY A 33 31.22 4.82 -7.52
N SER A 34 32.04 3.79 -7.69
CA SER A 34 31.62 2.42 -8.00
C SER A 34 30.30 2.08 -7.29
N LEU A 35 29.25 1.80 -8.07
CA LEU A 35 27.95 1.37 -7.57
C LEU A 35 28.18 0.11 -6.73
N SER A 36 28.13 0.25 -5.40
CA SER A 36 28.45 -0.84 -4.48
C SER A 36 27.38 -1.91 -4.62
N LEU A 37 27.80 -3.18 -4.73
CA LEU A 37 26.87 -4.31 -4.81
C LEU A 37 25.90 -4.30 -3.63
N ASP A 38 26.38 -3.94 -2.45
CA ASP A 38 25.56 -3.81 -1.25
C ASP A 38 24.41 -2.81 -1.45
N GLU A 39 24.70 -1.64 -2.04
CA GLU A 39 23.68 -0.62 -2.31
C GLU A 39 22.66 -1.10 -3.36
N ALA A 40 23.14 -1.74 -4.42
CA ALA A 40 22.25 -2.33 -5.42
C ALA A 40 21.34 -3.41 -4.79
N THR A 41 21.89 -4.27 -3.92
CA THR A 41 21.10 -5.31 -3.25
C THR A 41 20.11 -4.73 -2.24
N ARG A 42 20.49 -3.69 -1.49
CA ARG A 42 19.60 -3.01 -0.55
C ARG A 42 18.41 -2.38 -1.27
N ILE A 43 18.66 -1.67 -2.38
CA ILE A 43 17.61 -1.07 -3.20
C ILE A 43 16.73 -2.16 -3.84
N ALA A 44 17.33 -3.23 -4.36
CA ALA A 44 16.60 -4.34 -4.97
C ALA A 44 15.69 -5.03 -3.96
N LEU A 45 16.17 -5.33 -2.75
CA LEU A 45 15.39 -5.96 -1.68
C LEU A 45 14.23 -5.07 -1.22
N ALA A 46 14.49 -3.77 -1.01
CA ALA A 46 13.46 -2.83 -0.57
C ALA A 46 12.31 -2.67 -1.58
N ASN A 47 12.60 -2.83 -2.87
CA ASN A 47 11.64 -2.62 -3.95
C ASN A 47 11.16 -3.91 -4.62
N ASN A 48 11.58 -5.08 -4.14
CA ASN A 48 11.21 -6.36 -4.77
C ASN A 48 9.71 -6.67 -4.56
N PRO A 49 8.90 -6.75 -5.64
CA PRO A 49 7.47 -7.05 -5.51
C PRO A 49 7.21 -8.47 -4.98
N ALA A 50 8.05 -9.45 -5.33
CA ALA A 50 7.87 -10.83 -4.87
C ALA A 50 8.05 -10.97 -3.35
N ILE A 51 8.95 -10.18 -2.75
CA ILE A 51 9.14 -10.15 -1.28
C ILE A 51 7.92 -9.54 -0.61
N LYS A 52 7.41 -8.42 -1.12
CA LYS A 52 6.20 -7.76 -0.60
C LYS A 52 4.98 -8.66 -0.70
N GLU A 53 4.83 -9.39 -1.81
CA GLU A 53 3.77 -10.39 -1.96
C GLU A 53 3.90 -11.53 -0.94
N ALA A 54 5.11 -12.05 -0.71
CA ALA A 54 5.36 -13.09 0.27
C ALA A 54 5.03 -12.62 1.70
N GLU A 55 5.40 -11.40 2.07
CA GLU A 55 5.05 -10.78 3.35
C GLU A 55 3.54 -10.61 3.51
N GLY A 56 2.85 -10.17 2.46
CA GLY A 56 1.38 -10.07 2.45
C GLY A 56 0.69 -11.43 2.60
N ARG A 57 1.23 -12.49 1.97
CA ARG A 57 0.73 -13.85 2.15
C ARG A 57 0.94 -14.34 3.58
N TRP A 58 2.07 -14.02 4.18
CA TRP A 58 2.38 -14.36 5.57
C TRP A 58 1.47 -13.62 6.57
N SER A 59 1.25 -12.32 6.39
CA SER A 59 0.33 -11.56 7.24
C SER A 59 -1.09 -12.10 7.15
N ALA A 60 -1.59 -12.35 5.93
CA ALA A 60 -2.89 -12.95 5.73
C ALA A 60 -3.00 -14.38 6.31
N ALA A 61 -1.91 -15.15 6.34
CA ALA A 61 -1.90 -16.46 7.00
C ALA A 61 -2.04 -16.32 8.52
N LYS A 62 -1.35 -15.35 9.14
CA LYS A 62 -1.49 -15.05 10.57
C LYS A 62 -2.90 -14.62 10.94
N GLU A 63 -3.53 -13.76 10.14
CA GLU A 63 -4.92 -13.34 10.37
C GLU A 63 -5.90 -14.52 10.33
N ARG A 64 -5.70 -15.47 9.41
CA ARG A 64 -6.52 -16.70 9.35
C ARG A 64 -6.40 -17.56 10.61
N ILE A 65 -5.21 -17.62 11.23
CA ILE A 65 -5.02 -18.33 12.50
C ILE A 65 -5.87 -17.66 13.59
N THR A 66 -5.82 -16.34 13.71
CA THR A 66 -6.66 -15.58 14.66
C THR A 66 -8.15 -15.82 14.44
N GLN A 67 -8.60 -15.88 13.18
CA GLN A 67 -10.00 -16.20 12.86
C GLN A 67 -10.39 -17.63 13.24
N ALA A 68 -9.49 -18.60 13.09
CA ALA A 68 -9.73 -19.98 13.53
C ALA A 68 -9.89 -20.05 15.06
N THR A 69 -9.06 -19.32 15.81
CA THR A 69 -9.19 -19.22 17.28
C THR A 69 -10.44 -18.47 17.73
N ALA A 70 -10.99 -17.55 16.91
CA ALA A 70 -12.18 -16.77 17.24
C ALA A 70 -13.50 -17.56 17.22
N TRP A 71 -13.47 -18.85 16.86
CA TRP A 71 -14.63 -19.75 16.93
C TRP A 71 -14.77 -20.49 18.27
N ASP A 72 -13.69 -20.62 19.05
CA ASP A 72 -13.72 -21.34 20.33
C ASP A 72 -14.31 -20.52 21.49
N ASP A 73 -14.58 -19.22 21.28
CA ASP A 73 -15.30 -18.41 22.25
C ASP A 73 -16.80 -18.69 22.21
N LEU A 74 -17.39 -18.95 23.38
CA LEU A 74 -18.83 -19.08 23.56
C LEU A 74 -19.52 -17.77 23.14
N LYS A 75 -20.00 -17.71 21.90
CA LYS A 75 -20.79 -16.58 21.40
C LYS A 75 -22.17 -16.58 22.03
N VAL A 76 -22.31 -15.91 23.17
CA VAL A 76 -23.60 -15.62 23.80
C VAL A 76 -24.26 -14.45 23.06
N SER A 77 -25.21 -14.74 22.17
CA SER A 77 -26.08 -13.74 21.54
C SER A 77 -27.51 -13.90 22.05
N GLY A 78 -28.13 -12.82 22.53
CA GLY A 78 -29.52 -12.81 22.99
C GLY A 78 -30.39 -11.93 22.09
N ASP A 79 -31.37 -12.53 21.42
CA ASP A 79 -32.41 -11.80 20.67
C ASP A 79 -33.71 -11.74 21.49
N SER A 80 -34.24 -10.54 21.72
CA SER A 80 -35.54 -10.34 22.38
C SER A 80 -36.58 -9.92 21.35
N ARG A 81 -37.58 -10.79 21.12
CA ARG A 81 -38.72 -10.50 20.25
C ARG A 81 -39.94 -10.15 21.10
N VAL A 82 -40.04 -8.90 21.52
CA VAL A 82 -41.28 -8.37 22.10
C VAL A 82 -42.28 -8.11 20.97
N ARG A 83 -43.33 -8.94 20.86
CA ARG A 83 -44.47 -8.65 19.99
C ARG A 83 -45.61 -8.07 20.85
N ARG A 84 -46.17 -6.94 20.39
CA ARG A 84 -47.39 -6.36 20.95
C ARG A 84 -48.59 -7.13 20.35
N PHE A 85 -49.35 -7.81 21.19
CA PHE A 85 -50.68 -8.27 20.80
C PHE A 85 -51.57 -7.02 20.73
N VAL A 86 -52.14 -6.75 19.55
CA VAL A 86 -53.16 -5.73 19.31
C VAL A 86 -54.53 -6.37 19.47
#